data_AF-A0A527TM08-F1
#
_entry.id   AF-A0A527TM08-F1
#
_cell.length_a   1.000
_cell.length_b   1.000
_cell.length_c   1.000
_cell.angle_alpha   90.00
_cell.angle_beta   90.00
_cell.angle_gamma   90.00
#
_symmetry.space_group_name_H-M   'P 1'
#
loop_
_entity.id
_entity.type
_entity.pdbx_description
1 polymer ?
#
loop_
_entity_poly.entity_id
_entity_poly.type
_entity_poly.pdbx_seq_one_letter_code
_entity_poly.pdbx_strand_id
1 'polypeptide(L)' 'YGELPTKAQKEDFDYRVTRHTMVHEQMSRFFTGFRRDAHPMAVMCGVVGALSAFYHDSTDISDPYQRMVASMRLIAKMPT' A
#
# COMPACT_ATOMS: atom_id res chain seq x y z
N TYR A 1 3.86 16.83 3.04
CA TYR A 1 2.90 17.93 2.79
C TYR A 1 2.89 19.00 3.88
N GLY A 2 3.45 18.78 5.08
CA GLY A 2 3.94 19.83 6.00
C GLY A 2 2.88 20.67 6.73
N GLU A 3 1.78 20.99 6.05
CA GLU A 3 0.68 21.84 6.52
C GLU A 3 -0.63 21.04 6.59
N LEU A 4 -1.62 21.58 7.31
CA LEU A 4 -2.97 21.02 7.32
C LEU A 4 -3.62 21.16 5.93
N PRO A 5 -4.31 20.11 5.43
CA PRO A 5 -4.92 20.15 4.11
C PRO A 5 -6.13 21.09 4.09
N THR A 6 -6.30 21.78 2.97
CA THR A 6 -7.57 22.44 2.65
C THR A 6 -8.66 21.41 2.39
N LYS A 7 -9.94 21.82 2.43
CA LYS A 7 -11.07 20.91 2.18
C LYS A 7 -10.95 20.17 0.84
N ALA A 8 -10.58 20.87 -0.22
CA ALA A 8 -10.39 20.28 -1.55
C ALA A 8 -9.23 19.26 -1.59
N GLN A 9 -8.12 19.57 -0.90
CA GLN A 9 -6.98 18.64 -0.81
C GLN A 9 -7.32 17.38 0.00
N LYS A 10 -8.13 17.52 1.06
CA LYS A 10 -8.61 16.39 1.83
C LYS A 10 -9.55 15.50 1.00
N GLU A 11 -10.48 16.09 0.26
CA GLU A 11 -11.39 15.35 -0.62
C GLU A 11 -10.63 14.56 -1.70
N ASP A 12 -9.60 15.16 -2.33
CA ASP A 12 -8.73 14.46 -3.27
C ASP A 12 -7.96 13.31 -2.59
N PHE A 13 -7.40 13.56 -1.40
CA PHE A 13 -6.68 12.54 -0.66
C PHE A 13 -7.56 11.34 -0.31
N ASP A 14 -8.74 11.59 0.27
CA ASP A 14 -9.70 10.55 0.63
C ASP A 14 -10.10 9.74 -0.61
N TYR A 15 -10.45 10.42 -1.71
CA TYR A 15 -10.81 9.79 -2.99
C TYR A 15 -9.71 8.86 -3.51
N ARG A 16 -8.45 9.30 -3.45
CA ARG A 16 -7.30 8.54 -3.93
C ARG A 16 -6.96 7.37 -3.02
N VAL A 17 -7.10 7.50 -1.70
CA VAL A 17 -6.91 6.39 -0.75
C VAL A 17 -7.97 5.31 -0.98
N THR A 18 -9.26 5.69 -1.02
CA THR A 18 -10.37 4.73 -1.16
C THR A 18 -10.28 3.89 -2.43
N ARG A 19 -9.75 4.46 -3.52
CA ARG A 19 -9.56 3.72 -4.79
C ARG A 19 -8.39 2.76 -4.80
N HIS A 20 -7.46 2.86 -3.85
CA HIS A 20 -6.26 2.02 -3.79
C HIS A 20 -6.30 1.00 -2.65
N THR A 21 -7.43 0.83 -1.96
CA THR A 21 -7.59 -0.13 -0.86
C THR A 21 -7.48 -1.57 -1.34
N MET A 22 -8.09 -1.91 -2.48
CA MET A 22 -8.09 -3.28 -3.01
C MET A 22 -6.67 -3.80 -3.26
N VAL A 23 -6.34 -4.93 -2.64
CA VAL A 23 -5.11 -5.68 -2.90
C VAL A 23 -5.30 -6.64 -4.07
N HIS A 24 -4.23 -6.89 -4.81
CA HIS A 24 -4.23 -7.84 -5.93
C HIS A 24 -4.62 -9.24 -5.44
N GLU A 25 -5.49 -9.95 -6.15
CA GLU A 25 -6.06 -11.25 -5.70
C GLU A 25 -4.99 -12.31 -5.40
N GLN A 26 -3.87 -12.30 -6.14
CA GLN A 26 -2.75 -13.20 -5.86
C GLN A 26 -2.12 -12.98 -4.47
N MET A 27 -2.31 -11.80 -3.86
CA MET A 27 -1.88 -11.55 -2.49
C MET A 27 -2.66 -12.39 -1.48
N SER A 28 -3.96 -12.66 -1.73
CA SER A 28 -4.76 -13.56 -0.89
C SER A 28 -4.16 -14.97 -0.85
N ARG A 29 -3.57 -15.43 -1.95
CA ARG A 29 -2.84 -16.72 -1.99
C ARG A 29 -1.51 -16.64 -1.22
N PHE A 30 -0.83 -15.51 -1.26
CA PHE A 30 0.39 -15.28 -0.49
C PHE A 30 0.15 -15.40 1.03
N PHE A 31 -0.98 -14.88 1.53
CA PHE A 31 -1.38 -15.06 2.94
C PHE A 31 -1.55 -16.54 3.32
N THR A 32 -2.08 -17.39 2.43
CA THR A 32 -2.23 -18.83 2.69
C THR A 32 -0.90 -19.60 2.72
N GLY A 33 0.20 -18.98 2.28
CA GLY A 33 1.54 -19.57 2.35
C GLY A 33 2.17 -19.51 3.74
N PHE A 34 1.67 -18.67 4.64
CA PHE A 34 2.12 -18.64 6.03
C PHE A 34 1.51 -19.77 6.84
N ARG A 35 2.23 -20.26 7.84
CA ARG A 35 1.64 -21.18 8.82
C ARG A 35 0.50 -20.48 9.56
N ARG A 36 -0.54 -21.23 9.92
CA ARG A 36 -1.70 -20.71 10.66
C ARG A 36 -1.35 -20.16 12.05
N ASP A 37 -0.22 -20.58 12.61
CA ASP A 37 0.31 -20.14 13.91
C ASP A 37 1.39 -19.04 13.79
N ALA A 38 1.61 -18.49 12.60
CA ALA A 38 2.56 -17.41 12.40
C ALA A 38 2.13 -16.15 13.16
N HIS A 39 3.10 -15.50 13.82
CA HIS A 39 2.85 -14.25 14.52
C HIS A 39 2.37 -13.16 13.53
N PRO A 40 1.29 -12.42 13.81
CA PRO A 40 0.72 -11.44 12.87
C PRO A 40 1.74 -10.40 12.35
N MET A 41 2.69 -9.98 13.20
CA MET A 41 3.78 -9.09 12.77
C MET A 41 4.72 -9.72 11.74
N ALA A 42 4.97 -11.04 11.80
CA ALA A 42 5.80 -11.72 10.81
C ALA A 42 5.09 -11.81 9.46
N VAL A 43 3.78 -12.07 9.49
CA VAL A 43 2.93 -12.06 8.28
C VAL A 43 2.89 -10.65 7.68
N MET A 44 2.69 -9.62 8.50
CA MET A 44 2.66 -8.23 8.06
C MET A 44 3.99 -7.82 7.40
N CYS A 45 5.14 -8.08 8.03
CA CYS A 45 6.44 -7.78 7.44
C CYS A 45 6.66 -8.50 6.10
N GLY A 46 6.27 -9.78 6.01
CA GLY A 46 6.41 -10.56 4.78
C GLY A 46 5.52 -10.06 3.64
N VAL A 47 4.26 -9.72 3.94
CA VAL A 47 3.30 -9.20 2.96
C VAL A 47 3.71 -7.81 2.47
N VAL A 48 4.14 -6.92 3.38
CA VAL A 48 4.63 -5.59 3.02
C VAL A 48 5.86 -5.69 2.11
N GLY A 49 6.78 -6.62 2.39
CA GLY A 49 7.91 -6.91 1.50
C GLY A 49 7.47 -7.43 0.13
N ALA A 50 6.47 -8.33 0.09
CA ALA A 50 5.95 -8.91 -1.14
C ALA A 50 5.26 -7.87 -2.05
N LEU A 51 4.74 -6.75 -1.52
CA LEU A 51 4.17 -5.67 -2.33
C LEU A 51 5.15 -5.18 -3.42
N SER A 52 6.46 -5.21 -3.14
CA SER A 52 7.49 -4.83 -4.12
C SER A 52 7.47 -5.69 -5.39
N ALA A 53 7.07 -6.96 -5.29
CA ALA A 53 6.98 -7.88 -6.42
C ALA A 53 5.71 -7.66 -7.27
N PHE A 54 4.62 -7.21 -6.66
CA PHE A 54 3.34 -6.98 -7.34
C PHE A 54 3.18 -5.55 -7.89
N TYR A 55 3.92 -4.59 -7.36
CA TYR A 55 3.83 -3.16 -7.70
C TYR A 55 5.18 -2.60 -8.14
N HIS A 56 5.83 -3.26 -9.10
CA HIS A 56 7.10 -2.82 -9.69
C HIS A 56 6.97 -1.59 -10.62
N ASP A 57 5.75 -1.13 -10.87
CA ASP A 57 5.41 0.06 -11.66
C ASP A 57 5.67 1.38 -10.91
N SER A 58 6.01 1.32 -9.62
CA SER A 58 6.24 2.50 -8.77
C SER A 58 7.54 2.39 -7.95
N THR A 59 8.54 1.67 -8.44
CA THR A 59 9.82 1.45 -7.74
C THR A 59 10.89 2.51 -8.04
N ASP A 60 10.68 3.40 -9.01
CA ASP A 60 11.65 4.47 -9.29
C ASP A 60 11.57 5.57 -8.22
N ILE A 61 12.62 5.63 -7.39
CA ILE A 61 12.78 6.63 -6.34
C ILE A 61 13.13 8.02 -6.88
N SER A 62 13.62 8.11 -8.12
CA SER A 62 13.98 9.39 -8.74
C SER A 62 12.75 10.13 -9.25
N ASP A 63 11.70 9.40 -9.64
CA ASP A 63 10.44 9.96 -10.12
C ASP A 63 9.55 10.44 -8.94
N PRO A 64 9.26 11.75 -8.83
CA PRO A 64 8.37 12.28 -7.80
C PRO A 64 6.93 11.74 -7.89
N TYR A 65 6.45 11.39 -9.09
CA TYR A 65 5.11 10.85 -9.28
C TYR A 65 5.02 9.42 -8.75
N GLN A 66 5.97 8.56 -9.09
CA GLN A 66 6.01 7.18 -8.58
C GLN A 66 6.16 7.14 -7.06
N ARG A 67 6.98 8.01 -6.46
CA ARG A 67 7.08 8.15 -5.00
C ARG A 67 5.75 8.49 -4.34
N MET A 68 4.99 9.42 -4.94
CA MET A 68 3.66 9.79 -4.45
C MET A 68 2.70 8.59 -4.55
N VAL A 69 2.68 7.88 -5.69
CA VAL A 69 1.81 6.72 -5.91
C VAL A 69 2.14 5.59 -4.94
N ALA A 70 3.43 5.28 -4.75
CA ALA A 70 3.89 4.26 -3.81
C ALA A 70 3.48 4.60 -2.36
N SER A 71 3.69 5.86 -1.93
CA SER A 71 3.30 6.32 -0.60
C SER A 71 1.78 6.19 -0.37
N MET A 72 0.98 6.55 -1.38
CA MET A 72 -0.48 6.48 -1.30
C MET A 72 -0.98 5.04 -1.26
N ARG A 73 -0.38 4.15 -2.05
CA ARG A 73 -0.68 2.70 -2.06
C ARG A 73 -0.36 2.06 -0.72
N LEU A 74 0.77 2.41 -0.10
CA LEU A 74 1.12 1.90 1.23
C LEU A 74 0.06 2.32 2.26
N ILE A 75 -0.30 3.59 2.34
CA ILE A 75 -1.32 4.08 3.29
C ILE A 75 -2.67 3.38 3.04
N ALA A 76 -3.08 3.20 1.78
CA ALA A 76 -4.36 2.60 1.45
C ALA A 76 -4.43 1.09 1.72
N LYS A 77 -3.33 0.35 1.55
CA LYS A 77 -3.31 -1.12 1.60
C LYS A 77 -2.91 -1.70 2.95
N MET A 78 -2.28 -0.90 3.83
CA MET A 78 -1.89 -1.35 5.18
C MET A 78 -3.08 -1.79 6.07
N PRO A 79 -4.26 -1.15 6.01
CA PRO A 79 -5.42 -1.58 6.81
C PRO A 79 -6.22 -2.74 6.20
N THR A 80 -5.93 -3.14 4.96
CA THR A 80 -6.73 -4.12 4.20
C THR A 80 -6.26 -5.54 4.49
#